data_AF-A0A6P1TB90-F1
#
_entry.id   AF-A0A6P1TB90-F1
#
_cell.length_a   1.000
_cell.length_b   1.000
_cell.length_c   1.000
_cell.angle_alpha   90.00
_cell.angle_beta   90.00
_cell.angle_gamma   90.00
#
_symmetry.space_group_name_H-M   'P 1'
#
loop_
_entity.id
_entity.type
_entity.pdbx_description
1 polymer ?
#
loop_
_entity_poly.entity_id
_entity_poly.type
_entity_poly.pdbx_seq_one_letter_code
_entity_poly.pdbx_strand_id
1 'polypeptide(L)'
;MRSNQAHDAISTRLFDGLAYLGVLPFVIGIVMAYADFRFAGIDGRLWFTAYSSVILSFLCGVWWGGALNRLDHSHRLALMLLSNVVCLIGWCALLFYRFPFSLPVLAASYLFVERAEARLKPNLPYFAGYFESRSRVTYLVVFCHLVMIGVLWR
;
A
#
# COMPACT_ATOMS: atom_id res chain seq x y z
N MET A 1 27.55 -21.42 -31.33
CA MET A 1 27.73 -19.96 -31.14
C MET A 1 26.93 -19.57 -29.90
N ARG A 2 27.60 -18.98 -28.90
CA ARG A 2 27.05 -18.61 -27.59
C ARG A 2 26.10 -17.41 -27.68
N SER A 3 24.94 -17.51 -27.03
CA SER A 3 24.34 -16.44 -26.22
C SER A 3 23.24 -17.09 -25.36
N ASN A 4 23.60 -17.80 -24.29
CA ASN A 4 23.62 -17.23 -22.94
C ASN A 4 22.77 -15.96 -22.80
N GLN A 5 21.46 -16.12 -22.77
CA GLN A 5 20.58 -15.15 -22.11
C GLN A 5 20.06 -15.80 -20.84
N ALA A 6 20.97 -15.96 -19.87
CA ALA A 6 20.57 -15.90 -18.47
C ALA A 6 19.86 -14.54 -18.34
N HIS A 7 18.54 -14.57 -18.33
CA HIS A 7 17.75 -13.41 -17.95
C HIS A 7 18.07 -13.21 -16.48
N ASP A 8 19.06 -12.37 -16.19
CA ASP A 8 19.40 -11.97 -14.84
C ASP A 8 18.11 -11.49 -14.19
N ALA A 9 17.58 -12.31 -13.28
CA ALA A 9 16.49 -11.90 -12.42
C ALA A 9 16.99 -10.65 -11.69
N ILE A 10 16.42 -9.47 -12.00
CA ILE A 10 16.74 -8.23 -11.30
C ILE A 10 16.67 -8.55 -9.82
N SER A 11 17.73 -8.24 -9.08
CA SER A 11 17.78 -8.49 -7.65
C SER A 11 16.67 -7.67 -6.96
N THR A 12 15.53 -8.29 -6.68
CA THR A 12 14.39 -7.63 -6.02
C THR A 12 14.64 -7.34 -4.55
N ARG A 13 15.76 -7.83 -3.99
CA ARG A 13 16.11 -7.73 -2.56
C ARG A 13 16.00 -6.32 -2.00
N LEU A 14 16.40 -5.30 -2.76
CA LEU A 14 16.28 -3.90 -2.32
C LEU A 14 14.81 -3.47 -2.27
N PHE A 15 14.02 -3.79 -3.30
CA PHE A 15 12.59 -3.48 -3.35
C PHE A 15 11.84 -4.18 -2.22
N ASP A 16 12.16 -5.46 -1.97
CA ASP A 16 11.58 -6.26 -0.89
C ASP A 16 11.94 -5.65 0.47
N GLY A 17 13.22 -5.33 0.69
CA GLY A 17 13.69 -4.69 1.92
C GLY A 17 12.98 -3.35 2.19
N LEU A 18 12.84 -2.51 1.17
CA LEU A 18 12.13 -1.23 1.29
C LEU A 18 10.64 -1.42 1.56
N ALA A 19 10.00 -2.41 0.94
CA ALA A 19 8.58 -2.69 1.16
C ALA A 19 8.31 -3.14 2.60
N TYR A 20 9.16 -4.01 3.16
CA TYR A 20 9.07 -4.41 4.56
C TYR A 20 9.41 -3.27 5.53
N LEU A 21 10.41 -2.44 5.21
CA LEU A 21 10.74 -1.26 6.01
C LEU A 21 9.57 -0.28 6.08
N GLY A 22 8.77 -0.22 5.00
CA GLY A 22 7.53 0.54 4.94
C GLY A 22 6.49 0.15 5.99
N VAL A 23 6.60 -1.02 6.64
CA VAL A 23 5.70 -1.46 7.72
C VAL A 23 6.04 -0.79 9.06
N LEU A 24 7.29 -0.36 9.26
CA LEU A 24 7.74 0.17 10.56
C LEU A 24 6.90 1.33 11.09
N PRO A 25 6.54 2.36 10.29
CA PRO A 25 5.77 3.48 10.83
C PRO A 25 4.35 3.10 11.27
N PHE A 26 3.77 2.02 10.71
CA PHE A 26 2.50 1.46 11.20
C PHE A 26 2.66 0.85 12.59
N VAL A 27 3.72 0.06 12.81
CA VAL A 27 4.02 -0.55 14.11
C VAL A 27 4.27 0.52 15.17
N ILE A 28 5.01 1.57 14.82
CA ILE A 28 5.24 2.72 15.71
C ILE A 28 3.90 3.37 16.10
N GLY A 29 3.02 3.64 15.12
CA GLY A 29 1.69 4.22 15.38
C GLY A 29 0.84 3.36 16.33
N ILE A 30 0.89 2.03 16.19
CA ILE A 30 0.20 1.08 17.08
C ILE A 30 0.76 1.17 18.51
N VAL A 31 2.09 1.14 18.67
CA VAL A 31 2.74 1.23 19.98
C VAL A 31 2.41 2.56 20.67
N MET A 32 2.43 3.67 19.90
CA MET A 32 2.03 4.98 20.41
C MET A 32 0.58 4.98 20.90
N ALA A 33 -0.36 4.42 20.14
CA ALA A 33 -1.76 4.35 20.53
C ALA A 33 -2.02 3.41 21.72
N TYR A 34 -1.26 2.32 21.81
CA TYR A 34 -1.35 1.39 22.93
C TYR A 34 -0.83 2.02 24.23
N ALA A 35 0.31 2.71 24.17
CA ALA A 35 0.93 3.39 25.32
C ALA A 35 0.32 4.76 25.64
N ASP A 36 -0.69 5.21 24.89
CA ASP A 36 -1.25 6.57 24.95
C ASP A 36 -0.17 7.68 24.83
N PHE A 37 0.90 7.38 24.11
CA PHE A 37 2.04 8.27 23.92
C PHE A 37 1.79 9.21 22.74
N ARG A 38 2.12 10.49 22.93
CA ARG A 38 2.01 11.52 21.89
C ARG A 38 3.39 12.09 21.61
N PHE A 39 3.77 12.13 20.34
CA PHE A 39 5.03 12.70 19.90
C PHE A 39 4.78 14.06 19.24
N ALA A 40 5.33 15.13 19.79
CA ALA A 40 5.13 16.50 19.28
C ALA A 40 3.64 16.87 19.05
N GLY A 41 2.75 16.40 19.92
CA GLY A 41 1.29 16.63 19.82
C GLY A 41 0.54 15.67 18.88
N ILE A 42 1.26 14.83 18.13
CA ILE A 42 0.70 13.81 17.23
C ILE A 42 0.40 12.55 18.05
N ASP A 43 -0.88 12.16 18.09
CA ASP A 43 -1.28 10.88 18.67
C ASP A 43 -1.02 9.72 17.69
N GLY A 44 -0.95 8.49 18.23
CA GLY A 44 -0.66 7.30 17.45
C GLY A 44 -1.67 7.05 16.32
N ARG A 45 -2.92 7.49 16.47
CA ARG A 45 -3.95 7.31 15.46
C ARG A 45 -3.75 8.25 14.28
N LEU A 46 -3.48 9.52 14.52
CA LEU A 46 -3.13 10.46 13.48
C LEU A 46 -1.86 10.01 12.74
N TRP A 47 -0.82 9.61 13.49
CA TRP A 47 0.42 9.06 12.92
C TRP A 47 0.15 7.90 11.96
N PHE A 48 -0.60 6.90 12.44
CA PHE A 48 -0.95 5.71 11.67
C PHE A 48 -1.77 6.06 10.42
N THR A 49 -2.82 6.87 10.59
CA THR A 49 -3.74 7.21 9.50
C THR A 49 -3.04 8.04 8.42
N ALA A 50 -2.24 9.02 8.83
CA ALA A 50 -1.49 9.87 7.90
C ALA A 50 -0.51 9.06 7.06
N TYR A 51 0.29 8.21 7.71
CA TYR A 51 1.24 7.36 7.00
C TYR A 51 0.53 6.35 6.08
N SER A 52 -0.60 5.79 6.53
CA SER A 52 -1.46 4.92 5.72
C SER A 52 -1.93 5.61 4.44
N SER A 53 -2.37 6.86 4.51
CA SER A 53 -2.79 7.63 3.33
C SER A 53 -1.63 7.95 2.38
N VAL A 54 -0.43 8.19 2.90
CA VAL A 54 0.79 8.43 2.10
C VAL A 54 1.15 7.18 1.29
N ILE A 55 1.24 6.03 1.95
CA ILE A 55 1.57 4.76 1.26
C ILE A 55 0.49 4.39 0.25
N LEU A 56 -0.80 4.56 0.59
CA LEU A 56 -1.89 4.31 -0.35
C LEU A 56 -1.76 5.18 -1.60
N SER A 57 -1.45 6.47 -1.44
CA SER A 57 -1.23 7.40 -2.55
C SER A 57 0.00 7.03 -3.39
N PHE A 58 1.08 6.58 -2.75
CA PHE A 58 2.25 6.05 -3.45
C PHE A 58 1.90 4.84 -4.32
N LEU A 59 1.12 3.88 -3.80
CA LEU A 59 0.67 2.71 -4.56
C LEU A 59 -0.18 3.11 -5.78
N CYS A 60 -1.07 4.09 -5.63
CA CYS A 60 -1.83 4.65 -6.74
C CYS A 60 -0.93 5.33 -7.78
N GLY A 61 0.18 5.95 -7.37
CA GLY A 61 1.20 6.49 -8.29
C GLY A 61 1.86 5.40 -9.15
N VAL A 62 2.04 4.19 -8.63
CA VAL A 62 2.59 3.06 -9.42
C VAL A 62 1.68 2.71 -10.61
N TRP A 63 0.36 2.89 -10.47
CA TRP A 63 -0.60 2.63 -11.56
C TRP A 63 -0.41 3.59 -12.73
N TRP A 64 0.01 4.83 -12.47
CA TRP A 64 0.35 5.79 -13.53
C TRP A 64 1.54 5.32 -14.36
N GLY A 65 2.58 4.79 -13.72
CA GLY A 65 3.73 4.19 -14.42
C GLY A 65 3.32 3.01 -15.31
N GLY A 66 2.46 2.12 -14.79
CA GLY A 66 1.91 1.00 -15.55
C GLY A 66 1.04 1.45 -16.73
N ALA A 67 0.19 2.45 -16.52
CA ALA A 67 -0.70 3.02 -17.53
C ALA A 67 0.09 3.73 -18.66
N LEU A 68 1.13 4.48 -18.33
CA LEU A 68 1.96 5.19 -19.32
C LEU A 68 2.78 4.22 -20.18
N ASN A 69 3.26 3.12 -19.59
CA ASN A 69 4.04 2.11 -20.29
C ASN A 69 3.20 1.14 -21.13
N ARG A 70 1.86 1.22 -21.07
CA ARG A 70 0.95 0.28 -21.74
C ARG A 70 -0.18 1.02 -22.47
N LEU A 71 0.19 1.65 -23.58
CA LEU A 71 -0.72 2.48 -24.37
C LEU A 71 -1.90 1.68 -24.96
N ASP A 72 -1.70 0.40 -25.27
CA ASP A 72 -2.70 -0.46 -25.94
C ASP A 72 -3.71 -1.15 -25.00
N HIS A 73 -3.63 -0.92 -23.68
CA HIS A 73 -4.48 -1.61 -22.72
C HIS A 73 -5.85 -0.93 -22.58
N SER A 74 -6.93 -1.63 -22.92
CA SER A 74 -8.31 -1.09 -22.93
C SER A 74 -8.78 -0.50 -21.58
N HIS A 75 -8.22 -0.97 -20.47
CA HIS A 75 -8.59 -0.53 -19.12
C HIS A 75 -7.72 0.60 -18.56
N ARG A 76 -6.77 1.13 -19.35
CA ARG A 76 -5.78 2.13 -18.91
C ARG A 76 -6.42 3.36 -18.26
N LEU A 77 -7.37 4.00 -18.94
CA LEU A 77 -8.02 5.23 -18.44
C LEU A 77 -8.83 4.95 -17.17
N ALA A 78 -9.54 3.82 -17.13
CA ALA A 78 -10.31 3.42 -15.95
C ALA A 78 -9.41 3.29 -14.72
N LEU A 79 -8.21 2.73 -14.87
CA LEU A 79 -7.25 2.58 -13.77
C LEU A 79 -6.68 3.92 -13.29
N MET A 80 -6.40 4.84 -14.21
CA MET A 80 -5.94 6.17 -13.84
C MET A 80 -7.02 6.95 -13.09
N LEU A 81 -8.27 6.87 -13.52
CA LEU A 81 -9.39 7.48 -12.78
C LEU A 81 -9.56 6.83 -11.41
N LEU A 82 -9.50 5.50 -11.36
CA LEU A 82 -9.65 4.74 -10.13
C LEU A 82 -8.53 5.02 -9.12
N SER A 83 -7.28 5.21 -9.58
CA SER A 83 -6.17 5.58 -8.70
C SER A 83 -6.45 6.90 -7.98
N ASN A 84 -7.04 7.88 -8.69
CA ASN A 84 -7.39 9.17 -8.11
C ASN A 84 -8.53 9.05 -7.10
N VAL A 85 -9.56 8.25 -7.41
CA VAL A 85 -10.65 7.97 -6.47
C VAL A 85 -10.10 7.35 -5.18
N VAL A 86 -9.18 6.38 -5.28
CA VAL A 86 -8.56 5.75 -4.10
C VAL A 86 -7.72 6.75 -3.30
N CYS A 87 -6.93 7.62 -3.95
CA CYS A 87 -6.19 8.69 -3.27
C CYS A 87 -7.13 9.63 -2.51
N LEU A 88 -8.25 10.03 -3.12
CA LEU A 88 -9.25 10.89 -2.48
C LEU A 88 -9.90 10.20 -1.29
N ILE A 89 -10.20 8.91 -1.38
CA ILE A 89 -10.70 8.11 -0.25
C ILE A 89 -9.67 8.11 0.90
N GLY A 90 -8.38 7.87 0.58
CA GLY A 90 -7.31 7.90 1.56
C GLY A 90 -7.14 9.27 2.23
N TRP A 91 -7.26 10.35 1.47
CA TRP A 91 -7.23 11.72 1.98
C TRP A 91 -8.44 12.02 2.87
N CYS A 92 -9.65 11.65 2.45
CA CYS A 92 -10.84 11.77 3.29
C CYS A 92 -10.72 10.98 4.59
N ALA A 93 -10.20 9.75 4.55
CA ALA A 93 -9.96 8.95 5.74
C ALA A 93 -9.00 9.62 6.72
N LEU A 94 -7.99 10.35 6.23
CA LEU A 94 -7.10 11.17 7.04
C LEU A 94 -7.81 12.39 7.65
N LEU A 95 -8.62 13.13 6.88
CA LEU A 95 -9.38 14.25 7.43
C LEU A 95 -10.33 13.81 8.55
N PHE A 96 -10.94 12.64 8.37
CA PHE A 96 -11.84 12.03 9.34
C PHE A 96 -11.12 10.98 10.21
N TYR A 97 -9.82 11.14 10.46
CA TYR A 97 -9.04 10.15 11.23
C TYR A 97 -9.59 9.89 12.62
N ARG A 98 -10.42 10.77 13.19
CA ARG A 98 -11.08 10.57 14.50
C ARG A 98 -12.33 9.70 14.44
N PHE A 99 -12.89 9.46 13.27
CA PHE A 99 -14.10 8.65 13.13
C PHE A 99 -13.78 7.17 12.97
N PRO A 100 -14.54 6.24 13.58
CA PRO A 100 -14.20 4.81 13.62
C PRO A 100 -14.12 4.16 12.22
N PHE A 101 -14.81 4.72 11.23
CA PHE A 101 -14.80 4.21 9.85
C PHE A 101 -13.51 4.50 9.07
N SER A 102 -12.66 5.43 9.50
CA SER A 102 -11.44 5.82 8.77
C SER A 102 -10.48 4.65 8.54
N LEU A 103 -10.19 3.86 9.59
CA LEU A 103 -9.27 2.73 9.51
C LEU A 103 -9.81 1.56 8.67
N PRO A 104 -11.08 1.11 8.83
CA PRO A 104 -11.68 0.13 7.93
C PRO A 104 -11.68 0.56 6.46
N VAL A 105 -11.98 1.82 6.17
CA VAL A 105 -11.98 2.35 4.80
C VAL A 105 -10.57 2.31 4.19
N LEU A 106 -9.54 2.68 4.95
CA LEU A 106 -8.15 2.56 4.51
C LEU A 106 -7.78 1.10 4.26
N ALA A 107 -8.07 0.19 5.20
CA ALA A 107 -7.78 -1.23 5.04
C ALA A 107 -8.46 -1.84 3.80
N ALA A 108 -9.74 -1.49 3.57
CA ALA A 108 -10.46 -1.90 2.37
C ALA A 108 -9.84 -1.34 1.08
N SER A 109 -9.33 -0.10 1.12
CA SER A 109 -8.64 0.53 -0.02
C SER A 109 -7.35 -0.21 -0.38
N TYR A 110 -6.58 -0.66 0.60
CA TYR A 110 -5.39 -1.51 0.36
C TYR A 110 -5.75 -2.83 -0.32
N LEU A 111 -6.77 -3.52 0.19
CA LEU A 111 -7.26 -4.78 -0.40
C LEU A 111 -7.81 -4.59 -1.81
N PHE A 112 -8.45 -3.44 -2.07
CA PHE A 112 -8.94 -3.08 -3.38
C PHE A 112 -7.79 -2.84 -4.37
N VAL A 113 -6.76 -2.09 -3.95
CA VAL A 113 -5.58 -1.83 -4.76
C VAL A 113 -4.86 -3.13 -5.11
N GLU A 114 -4.64 -4.02 -4.14
CA GLU A 114 -4.00 -5.32 -4.37
C GLU A 114 -4.77 -6.19 -5.37
N ARG A 115 -6.10 -6.25 -5.24
CA ARG A 115 -6.95 -6.99 -6.18
C ARG A 115 -6.94 -6.39 -7.58
N ALA A 116 -7.01 -5.06 -7.69
CA ALA A 116 -6.93 -4.38 -8.96
C ALA A 116 -5.59 -4.70 -9.65
N GLU A 117 -4.48 -4.69 -8.90
CA GLU A 117 -3.18 -5.09 -9.43
C GLU A 117 -3.11 -6.55 -9.80
N ALA A 118 -3.70 -7.46 -9.02
CA ALA A 118 -3.76 -8.88 -9.35
C ALA A 118 -4.48 -9.14 -10.68
N ARG A 119 -5.52 -8.37 -11.00
CA ARG A 119 -6.22 -8.43 -12.30
C ARG A 119 -5.39 -7.87 -13.45
N LEU A 120 -4.49 -6.95 -13.15
CA LEU A 120 -3.58 -6.31 -14.10
C LEU A 120 -2.25 -7.00 -14.26
N LYS A 121 -1.95 -8.02 -13.42
CA LYS A 121 -0.70 -8.76 -13.47
C LYS A 121 -0.47 -9.19 -14.91
N PRO A 122 0.56 -8.64 -15.57
CA PRO A 122 0.93 -9.11 -16.88
C PRO A 122 1.39 -10.56 -16.69
N ASN A 123 1.17 -11.42 -17.68
CA ASN A 123 1.88 -12.69 -17.79
C ASN A 123 3.38 -12.45 -18.08
N LEU A 124 4.04 -11.61 -17.28
CA LEU A 124 5.47 -11.32 -17.30
C LEU A 124 6.08 -12.09 -16.13
N PRO A 125 6.50 -13.35 -16.35
CA PRO A 125 7.10 -14.19 -15.31
C PRO A 125 8.28 -13.52 -14.59
N TYR A 126 8.93 -12.56 -15.25
CA TYR A 126 10.04 -11.77 -14.71
C TYR A 126 9.69 -10.91 -13.47
N PHE A 127 8.45 -10.44 -13.31
CA PHE A 127 8.03 -9.60 -12.17
C PHE A 127 7.23 -10.36 -11.11
N ALA A 128 7.09 -11.68 -11.23
CA ALA A 128 6.27 -12.48 -10.32
C ALA A 128 6.68 -12.33 -8.85
N GLY A 129 8.00 -12.36 -8.55
CA GLY A 129 8.52 -12.21 -7.19
C GLY A 129 8.20 -10.86 -6.54
N TYR A 130 8.27 -9.76 -7.31
CA TYR A 130 7.90 -8.42 -6.84
C TYR A 130 6.42 -8.36 -6.44
N PHE A 131 5.54 -8.93 -7.28
CA PHE A 131 4.10 -8.96 -7.00
C PHE A 131 3.71 -9.86 -5.83
N GLU A 132 4.45 -10.94 -5.57
CA GLU A 132 4.26 -11.76 -4.37
C GLU A 132 4.63 -10.98 -3.09
N SER A 133 5.79 -10.35 -3.09
CA SER A 133 6.28 -9.53 -1.98
C SER A 133 5.28 -8.42 -1.64
N ARG A 134 4.76 -7.74 -2.66
CA ARG A 134 3.75 -6.68 -2.51
C ARG A 134 2.44 -7.18 -1.89
N SER A 135 1.97 -8.35 -2.29
CA SER A 135 0.76 -8.96 -1.70
C SER A 135 0.98 -9.28 -0.22
N ARG A 136 2.14 -9.89 0.14
CA ARG A 136 2.51 -10.17 1.55
C ARG A 136 2.55 -8.90 2.40
N VAL A 137 3.20 -7.84 1.91
CA VAL A 137 3.27 -6.55 2.64
C VAL A 137 1.89 -5.92 2.78
N THR A 138 1.03 -6.03 1.76
CA THR A 138 -0.35 -5.52 1.86
C THR A 138 -1.14 -6.23 2.94
N TYR A 139 -1.06 -7.56 3.03
CA TYR A 139 -1.71 -8.32 4.12
C TYR A 139 -1.15 -7.94 5.49
N LEU A 140 0.15 -7.69 5.60
CA LEU A 140 0.77 -7.24 6.84
C LEU A 140 0.27 -5.83 7.24
N VAL A 141 0.13 -4.91 6.29
CA VAL A 141 -0.44 -3.58 6.54
C VAL A 141 -1.92 -3.68 6.95
N VAL A 142 -2.71 -4.55 6.29
CA VAL A 142 -4.11 -4.80 6.66
C VAL A 142 -4.20 -5.39 8.07
N PHE A 143 -3.31 -6.31 8.42
CA PHE A 143 -3.21 -6.84 9.78
C PHE A 143 -2.89 -5.72 10.79
N CYS A 144 -1.95 -4.82 10.48
CA CYS A 144 -1.69 -3.64 11.31
C CYS A 144 -2.94 -2.76 11.50
N HIS A 145 -3.78 -2.59 10.47
CA HIS A 145 -5.05 -1.86 10.62
C HIS A 145 -6.00 -2.55 11.60
N LEU A 146 -6.13 -3.88 11.52
CA LEU A 146 -6.95 -4.66 12.46
C LEU A 146 -6.44 -4.55 13.90
N VAL A 147 -5.13 -4.62 14.11
CA VAL A 147 -4.52 -4.44 15.43
C VAL A 147 -4.76 -3.03 15.95
N MET A 148 -4.53 -2.00 15.13
CA MET A 148 -4.77 -0.60 15.51
C MET A 148 -6.23 -0.38 15.92
N ILE A 149 -7.16 -0.93 15.16
CA ILE A 149 -8.59 -0.89 15.46
C ILE A 149 -8.89 -1.56 16.82
N GLY A 150 -8.32 -2.75 17.07
CA GLY A 150 -8.46 -3.44 18.36
C GLY A 150 -7.88 -2.64 19.53
N VAL A 151 -6.73 -1.99 19.35
CA VAL A 151 -6.10 -1.12 20.35
C VAL A 151 -6.95 0.10 20.68
N LEU A 152 -7.70 0.64 19.70
CA LEU A 152 -8.56 1.80 19.91
C LEU A 152 -9.93 1.46 20.53
N TRP A 153 -10.33 0.19 20.52
CA TRP A 153 -11.59 -0.29 21.11
C TRP A 153 -11.46 -0.83 22.54
N ARG A 154 -10.27 -0.75 23.14
CA ARG A 154 -10.06 -1.00 24.57
C ARG A 154 -10.64 0.12 25.43
#